data_AF-A0A5C3PVU8-F1
#
_entry.id   AF-A0A5C3PVU8-F1
#
_cell.length_a   1.000
_cell.length_b   1.000
_cell.length_c   1.000
_cell.angle_alpha   90.00
_cell.angle_beta   90.00
_cell.angle_gamma   90.00
#
_symmetry.space_group_name_H-M   'P 1'
#
loop_
_entity.id
_entity.type
_entity.pdbx_description
1 polymer ?
#
loop_
_entity_poly.entity_id
_entity_poly.type
_entity_poly.pdbx_seq_one_letter_code
_entity_poly.pdbx_strand_id
1 'polypeptide(L)'
;MSSVNAAHISAAAHLDAEHVKQERIDLNSIGEAEARKLMSDEHKALGYRPPPGSLASEAQAAAAKHPDASAGVDQATLARAALADATKIASGGNAGQLDLQNVGLDEARKLMSEEHRALGYRPPPGSLAATAQSEAAKHPDASTGADPATLAQAALEDAKRIEAERNGAQLNLTTITAPEARALQSEEHKTLGHRPPPGSAAAQAQSVVDSRAQVPVTKELAAELESQEHKARGHLPESGTIAPVAQSLADKNARDGGERKLVDVGL
;
A
#
# COMPACT_ATOMS: atom_id res chain seq x y z
N MET A 1 -12.51 -1.05 -25.05
CA MET A 1 -13.22 -0.80 -23.78
C MET A 1 -12.24 -0.99 -22.63
N SER A 2 -11.37 0.00 -22.41
CA SER A 2 -10.16 -0.16 -21.56
C SER A 2 -10.06 0.89 -20.45
N SER A 3 -11.11 1.68 -20.24
CA SER A 3 -11.09 2.88 -19.39
C SER A 3 -11.01 2.57 -17.89
N VAL A 4 -11.56 1.45 -17.44
CA VAL A 4 -11.60 1.09 -16.02
C VAL A 4 -10.25 0.54 -15.57
N ASN A 5 -9.64 -0.36 -16.34
CA ASN A 5 -8.30 -0.90 -16.02
C ASN A 5 -7.22 0.18 -16.05
N ALA A 6 -7.27 1.12 -17.00
CA ALA A 6 -6.27 2.18 -17.11
C ALA A 6 -6.25 3.11 -15.88
N ALA A 7 -7.42 3.48 -15.36
CA ALA A 7 -7.53 4.32 -14.16
C ALA A 7 -7.06 3.59 -12.90
N HIS A 8 -7.29 2.28 -12.82
CA HIS A 8 -6.81 1.46 -11.70
C HIS A 8 -5.29 1.26 -11.75
N ILE A 9 -4.74 1.06 -12.96
CA ILE A 9 -3.30 0.95 -13.20
C ILE A 9 -2.59 2.25 -12.83
N SER A 10 -3.12 3.41 -13.23
CA SER A 10 -2.52 4.69 -12.87
C SER A 10 -2.60 4.96 -11.38
N ALA A 11 -3.74 4.69 -10.73
CA ALA A 11 -3.89 4.87 -9.30
C ALA A 11 -2.92 3.99 -8.50
N ALA A 12 -2.79 2.71 -8.87
CA ALA A 12 -1.86 1.79 -8.23
C ALA A 12 -0.39 2.20 -8.45
N ALA A 13 -0.03 2.62 -9.67
CA ALA A 13 1.31 3.12 -9.97
C ALA A 13 1.66 4.37 -9.17
N HIS A 14 0.72 5.30 -9.02
CA HIS A 14 0.91 6.48 -8.15
C HIS A 14 1.12 6.09 -6.69
N LEU A 15 0.32 5.16 -6.16
CA LEU A 15 0.43 4.72 -4.77
C LEU A 15 1.74 3.98 -4.49
N ASP A 16 2.16 3.10 -5.40
CA ASP A 16 3.44 2.39 -5.27
C ASP A 16 4.62 3.36 -5.43
N ALA A 17 4.54 4.29 -6.38
CA ALA A 17 5.54 5.34 -6.53
C ALA A 17 5.66 6.23 -5.29
N GLU A 18 4.55 6.58 -4.63
CA GLU A 18 4.57 7.31 -3.36
C GLU A 18 5.17 6.46 -2.22
N HIS A 19 4.87 5.16 -2.17
CA HIS A 19 5.49 4.23 -1.21
C HIS A 19 7.00 4.08 -1.44
N VAL A 20 7.44 4.06 -2.69
CA VAL A 20 8.85 3.98 -3.09
C VAL A 20 9.57 5.32 -2.86
N LYS A 21 8.89 6.45 -3.09
CA LYS A 21 9.41 7.81 -2.81
C LYS A 21 9.48 8.14 -1.34
N GLN A 22 8.68 7.48 -0.50
CA GLN A 22 8.94 7.41 0.92
C GLN A 22 10.22 6.58 1.10
N GLU A 23 11.37 7.23 0.86
CA GLU A 23 12.69 6.77 1.25
C GLU A 23 12.63 6.50 2.76
N ARG A 24 12.33 5.24 3.11
CA ARG A 24 12.33 4.79 4.50
C ARG A 24 13.76 4.89 4.98
N ILE A 25 14.05 5.95 5.72
CA ILE A 25 15.31 6.07 6.42
C ILE A 25 15.38 4.87 7.37
N ASP A 26 16.40 4.03 7.22
CA ASP A 26 16.62 2.94 8.16
C ASP A 26 17.08 3.52 9.50
N LEU A 27 16.11 3.70 10.40
CA LEU A 27 16.32 4.28 11.71
C LEU A 27 17.35 3.49 12.54
N ASN A 28 17.55 2.20 12.27
CA ASN A 28 18.52 1.37 13.01
C ASN A 28 19.98 1.71 12.69
N SER A 29 20.20 2.37 11.55
CA SER A 29 21.53 2.74 11.07
C SER A 29 21.84 4.24 11.31
N ILE A 30 20.91 4.99 11.93
CA ILE A 30 21.05 6.43 12.18
C ILE A 30 22.04 6.71 13.33
N GLY A 31 22.96 7.63 13.07
CA GLY A 31 23.87 8.19 14.06
C GLY A 31 23.33 9.38 14.84
N GLU A 32 24.06 9.79 15.88
CA GLU A 32 23.70 10.97 16.69
C GLU A 32 23.62 12.26 15.86
N ALA A 33 24.54 12.44 14.90
CA ALA A 33 24.56 13.62 14.04
C ALA A 33 23.32 13.73 13.14
N GLU A 34 22.90 12.61 12.56
CA GLU A 34 21.74 12.49 11.68
C GLU A 34 20.44 12.65 12.47
N ALA A 35 20.35 12.04 13.66
CA ALA A 35 19.20 12.17 14.56
C ALA A 35 19.01 13.61 15.07
N ARG A 36 20.09 14.30 15.46
CA ARG A 36 20.02 15.73 15.83
C ARG A 36 19.58 16.61 14.66
N LYS A 37 20.02 16.27 13.44
CA LYS A 37 19.63 17.01 12.23
C LYS A 37 18.13 16.84 11.96
N LEU A 38 17.62 15.61 11.98
CA LEU A 38 16.19 15.32 11.84
C LEU A 38 15.37 16.09 12.88
N MET A 39 15.78 16.07 14.15
CA MET A 39 15.13 16.84 15.21
C MET A 39 15.12 18.34 14.92
N SER A 40 16.24 18.90 14.46
CA SER A 40 16.34 20.32 14.13
C SER A 40 15.45 20.70 12.96
N ASP A 41 15.43 19.90 11.90
CA ASP A 41 14.66 20.19 10.69
C ASP A 41 13.16 20.02 10.95
N GLU A 42 12.76 19.00 11.71
CA GLU A 42 11.37 18.76 12.11
C GLU A 42 10.89 19.84 13.09
N HIS A 43 11.71 20.23 14.08
CA HIS A 43 11.40 21.37 14.96
C HIS A 43 11.19 22.66 14.16
N LYS A 44 12.04 22.91 13.16
CA LYS A 44 11.95 24.10 12.31
C LYS A 44 10.69 24.08 11.44
N ALA A 45 10.29 22.91 10.96
CA ALA A 45 9.07 22.74 10.17
C ALA A 45 7.79 22.85 11.02
N LEU A 46 7.79 22.29 12.23
CA LEU A 46 6.65 22.33 13.16
C LEU A 46 6.53 23.67 13.91
N GLY A 47 7.65 24.35 14.15
CA GLY A 47 7.71 25.54 15.01
C GLY A 47 7.70 25.23 16.51
N TYR A 48 7.75 23.96 16.90
CA TYR A 48 7.81 23.49 18.28
C TYR A 48 8.60 22.17 18.37
N ARG A 49 8.90 21.72 19.59
CA ARG A 49 9.64 20.47 19.81
C ARG A 49 8.89 19.27 19.24
N PRO A 50 9.54 18.45 18.38
CA PRO A 50 8.95 17.21 17.88
C PRO A 50 8.34 16.39 19.01
N PRO A 51 7.09 15.94 18.88
CA PRO A 51 6.42 15.13 19.88
C PRO A 51 7.00 13.70 19.93
N PRO A 52 6.80 12.97 21.04
CA PRO A 52 7.20 11.57 21.13
C PRO A 52 6.46 10.73 20.08
N GLY A 53 7.17 9.79 19.46
CA GLY A 53 6.64 8.97 18.34
C GLY A 53 6.79 9.61 16.97
N SER A 54 7.37 10.82 16.87
CA SER A 54 7.79 11.39 15.59
C SER A 54 9.07 10.73 15.06
N LEU A 55 9.32 10.92 13.76
CA LEU A 55 10.51 10.39 13.10
C LEU A 55 11.80 10.89 13.76
N ALA A 56 11.87 12.15 14.19
CA ALA A 56 13.01 12.63 14.97
C ALA A 56 13.12 11.97 16.34
N SER A 57 12.00 11.73 17.04
CA SER A 57 12.01 11.07 18.35
C SER A 57 12.51 9.62 18.24
N GLU A 58 12.08 8.89 17.20
CA GLU A 58 12.51 7.52 16.96
C GLU A 58 13.97 7.46 16.52
N ALA A 59 14.40 8.38 15.66
CA ALA A 59 15.81 8.52 15.26
C ALA A 59 16.72 8.79 16.47
N GLN A 60 16.30 9.61 17.44
CA GLN A 60 17.05 9.83 18.68
C GLN A 60 17.11 8.57 19.56
N ALA A 61 16.00 7.83 19.66
CA ALA A 61 15.98 6.58 20.43
C ALA A 61 16.89 5.51 19.82
N ALA A 62 16.98 5.45 18.49
CA ALA A 62 17.88 4.55 17.78
C ALA A 62 19.34 4.98 17.89
N ALA A 63 19.64 6.28 17.70
CA ALA A 63 20.97 6.84 17.87
C ALA A 63 21.51 6.68 19.30
N ALA A 64 20.65 6.70 20.32
CA ALA A 64 21.06 6.41 21.70
C ALA A 64 21.59 4.96 21.88
N LYS A 65 21.16 4.02 21.04
CA LYS A 65 21.65 2.63 21.04
C LYS A 65 22.94 2.47 20.21
N HIS A 66 23.10 3.29 19.17
CA HIS A 66 24.23 3.23 18.24
C HIS A 66 24.75 4.65 17.91
N PRO A 67 25.44 5.34 18.85
CA PRO A 67 25.82 6.74 18.68
C PRO A 67 26.82 6.97 17.54
N ASP A 68 27.68 5.97 17.28
CA ASP A 68 28.72 6.00 16.26
C ASP A 68 28.25 5.47 14.89
N ALA A 69 26.98 5.06 14.76
CA ALA A 69 26.44 4.66 13.45
C ALA A 69 26.34 5.86 12.51
N SER A 70 26.31 5.61 11.21
CA SER A 70 25.94 6.61 10.22
C SER A 70 25.22 5.90 9.09
N ALA A 71 24.01 6.36 8.79
CA ALA A 71 23.20 5.81 7.72
C ALA A 71 23.73 6.28 6.35
N GLY A 72 24.67 7.24 6.32
CA GLY A 72 25.24 7.77 5.07
C GLY A 72 24.21 8.52 4.23
N VAL A 73 23.10 8.94 4.84
CA VAL A 73 21.98 9.61 4.18
C VAL A 73 22.35 11.07 3.93
N ASP A 74 22.05 11.57 2.74
CA ASP A 74 22.29 12.94 2.38
C ASP A 74 21.36 13.90 3.16
N GLN A 75 21.86 15.10 3.41
CA GLN A 75 21.12 16.10 4.20
C GLN A 75 19.80 16.51 3.54
N ALA A 76 19.68 16.42 2.21
CA ALA A 76 18.47 16.79 1.49
C ALA A 76 17.36 15.74 1.70
N THR A 77 17.69 14.45 1.73
CA THR A 77 16.74 13.39 2.08
C THR A 77 16.31 13.47 3.55
N LEU A 78 17.22 13.73 4.50
CA LEU A 78 16.85 13.94 5.90
C LEU A 78 15.88 15.11 6.06
N ALA A 79 16.15 16.24 5.41
CA ALA A 79 15.27 17.41 5.46
C ALA A 79 13.90 17.13 4.82
N ARG A 80 13.86 16.36 3.72
CA ARG A 80 12.60 15.96 3.06
C ARG A 80 11.77 15.05 3.96
N ALA A 81 12.39 14.06 4.60
CA ALA A 81 11.73 13.16 5.52
C ALA A 81 11.20 13.89 6.77
N ALA A 82 12.00 14.79 7.35
CA ALA A 82 11.58 15.63 8.46
C ALA A 82 10.40 16.54 8.09
N LEU A 83 10.39 17.11 6.88
CA LEU A 83 9.28 17.93 6.40
C LEU A 83 8.03 17.08 6.17
N ALA A 84 8.17 15.90 5.57
CA ALA A 84 7.06 14.96 5.38
C ALA A 84 6.44 14.55 6.72
N ASP A 85 7.26 14.20 7.70
CA ASP A 85 6.78 13.85 9.04
C ASP A 85 6.15 15.06 9.75
N ALA A 86 6.79 16.24 9.67
CA ALA A 86 6.21 17.47 10.20
C ALA A 86 4.86 17.81 9.55
N THR A 87 4.71 17.63 8.24
CA THR A 87 3.42 17.84 7.56
C THR A 87 2.39 16.83 8.02
N LYS A 88 2.77 15.55 8.17
CA LYS A 88 1.91 14.51 8.72
C LYS A 88 1.43 14.91 10.11
N ILE A 89 2.34 15.31 10.99
CA ILE A 89 2.06 15.76 12.36
C ILE A 89 1.16 17.01 12.37
N ALA A 90 1.48 18.01 11.55
CA ALA A 90 0.72 19.26 11.45
C ALA A 90 -0.69 19.03 10.86
N SER A 91 -0.89 18.05 9.98
CA SER A 91 -2.20 17.65 9.50
C SER A 91 -3.00 16.81 10.51
N GLY A 92 -2.47 16.57 11.71
CA GLY A 92 -3.11 15.74 12.74
C GLY A 92 -2.42 14.39 12.96
N GLY A 93 -1.19 14.21 12.50
CA GLY A 93 -0.45 12.93 12.55
C GLY A 93 0.00 12.49 13.94
N ASN A 94 -0.24 13.30 14.99
CA ASN A 94 -0.24 12.86 16.39
C ASN A 94 -1.63 12.80 17.04
N ALA A 95 -2.69 13.17 16.31
CA ALA A 95 -4.06 12.78 16.64
C ALA A 95 -4.39 11.36 16.10
N GLY A 96 -3.48 10.74 15.34
CA GLY A 96 -3.63 9.41 14.73
C GLY A 96 -3.21 8.23 15.61
N GLN A 97 -2.52 8.46 16.74
CA GLN A 97 -2.45 7.45 17.80
C GLN A 97 -3.51 7.83 18.84
N LEU A 98 -4.78 7.70 18.44
CA LEU A 98 -5.82 7.47 19.44
C LEU A 98 -5.28 6.40 20.38
N ASP A 99 -5.25 6.70 21.68
CA ASP A 99 -4.82 5.72 22.66
C ASP A 99 -5.87 4.61 22.74
N LEU A 100 -5.79 3.67 21.81
CA LEU A 100 -6.73 2.57 21.69
C LEU A 100 -6.77 1.72 22.95
N GLN A 101 -5.74 1.77 23.80
CA GLN A 101 -5.68 1.02 25.06
C GLN A 101 -6.69 1.53 26.09
N ASN A 102 -7.08 2.80 26.00
CA ASN A 102 -7.99 3.47 26.93
C ASN A 102 -9.31 3.92 26.25
N VAL A 103 -9.63 3.34 25.09
CA VAL A 103 -10.84 3.72 24.34
C VAL A 103 -12.10 3.16 24.98
N GLY A 104 -13.07 4.05 25.16
CA GLY A 104 -14.38 3.72 25.69
C GLY A 104 -15.31 3.10 24.67
N LEU A 105 -16.39 2.49 25.17
CA LEU A 105 -17.41 1.88 24.32
C LEU A 105 -18.11 2.90 23.41
N ASP A 106 -18.32 4.12 23.88
CA ASP A 106 -18.95 5.19 23.11
C ASP A 106 -18.03 5.74 22.00
N GLU A 107 -16.74 5.91 22.32
CA GLU A 107 -15.73 6.35 21.36
C GLU A 107 -15.52 5.30 20.26
N ALA A 108 -15.43 4.02 20.64
CA ALA A 108 -15.31 2.90 19.70
C ALA A 108 -16.54 2.75 18.79
N ARG A 109 -17.76 2.98 19.31
CA ARG A 109 -18.98 3.01 18.48
C ARG A 109 -18.97 4.18 17.51
N LYS A 110 -18.47 5.33 17.93
CA LYS A 110 -18.37 6.52 17.08
C LYS A 110 -17.37 6.31 15.95
N LEU A 111 -16.18 5.79 16.25
CA LEU A 111 -15.18 5.41 15.24
C LEU A 111 -15.76 4.44 14.22
N MET A 112 -16.47 3.41 14.68
CA MET A 112 -17.15 2.46 13.80
C MET A 112 -18.19 3.15 12.90
N SER A 113 -19.00 4.06 13.45
CA SER A 113 -20.01 4.77 12.68
C SER A 113 -19.40 5.69 11.62
N GLU A 114 -18.32 6.41 11.96
CA GLU A 114 -17.64 7.32 11.03
C GLU A 114 -16.86 6.55 9.96
N GLU A 115 -16.13 5.47 10.32
CA GLU A 115 -15.47 4.61 9.32
C GLU A 115 -16.50 3.95 8.41
N HIS A 116 -17.60 3.42 8.97
CA HIS A 116 -18.67 2.84 8.15
C HIS A 116 -19.28 3.88 7.21
N ARG A 117 -19.48 5.12 7.67
CA ARG A 117 -20.00 6.20 6.85
C ARG A 117 -19.02 6.60 5.74
N ALA A 118 -17.73 6.61 6.03
CA ALA A 118 -16.68 6.92 5.08
C ALA A 118 -16.51 5.82 4.02
N LEU A 119 -16.50 4.55 4.45
CA LEU A 119 -16.34 3.38 3.59
C LEU A 119 -17.62 3.00 2.83
N GLY A 120 -18.79 3.29 3.39
CA GLY A 120 -20.08 2.83 2.88
C GLY A 120 -20.39 1.34 3.15
N TYR A 121 -19.53 0.66 3.91
CA TYR A 121 -19.71 -0.74 4.34
C TYR A 121 -19.09 -0.96 5.73
N ARG A 122 -19.34 -2.13 6.31
CA ARG A 122 -18.80 -2.48 7.64
C ARG A 122 -17.28 -2.48 7.63
N PRO A 123 -16.62 -1.74 8.54
CA PRO A 123 -15.16 -1.73 8.61
C PRO A 123 -14.60 -3.14 8.74
N PRO A 124 -13.53 -3.48 8.00
CA PRO A 124 -12.91 -4.79 8.02
C PRO A 124 -12.20 -5.08 9.35
N PRO A 125 -11.94 -6.35 9.68
CA PRO A 125 -11.09 -6.69 10.82
C PRO A 125 -9.69 -6.11 10.62
N GLY A 126 -9.11 -5.55 11.69
CA GLY A 126 -7.83 -4.83 11.62
C GLY A 126 -7.94 -3.36 11.23
N SER A 127 -9.15 -2.84 10.98
CA SER A 127 -9.37 -1.39 10.93
C SER A 127 -9.19 -0.74 12.31
N LEU A 128 -9.04 0.58 12.33
CA LEU A 128 -8.94 1.34 13.57
C LEU A 128 -10.22 1.17 14.40
N ALA A 129 -11.41 1.23 13.80
CA ALA A 129 -12.66 0.95 14.51
C ALA A 129 -12.77 -0.48 15.05
N ALA A 130 -12.32 -1.48 14.28
CA ALA A 130 -12.33 -2.88 14.73
C ALA A 130 -11.39 -3.10 15.93
N THR A 131 -10.24 -2.44 15.91
CA THR A 131 -9.28 -2.46 17.02
C THR A 131 -9.84 -1.73 18.24
N ALA A 132 -10.43 -0.55 18.04
CA ALA A 132 -11.07 0.21 19.10
C ALA A 132 -12.21 -0.57 19.79
N GLN A 133 -13.05 -1.27 19.03
CA GLN A 133 -14.10 -2.14 19.56
C GLN A 133 -13.52 -3.28 20.42
N SER A 134 -12.39 -3.85 19.99
CA SER A 134 -11.74 -4.95 20.70
C SER A 134 -11.12 -4.52 22.02
N GLU A 135 -10.55 -3.31 22.08
CA GLU A 135 -10.00 -2.74 23.32
C GLU A 135 -11.09 -2.21 24.25
N ALA A 136 -12.13 -1.54 23.72
CA ALA A 136 -13.27 -1.10 24.51
C ALA A 136 -14.02 -2.26 25.19
N ALA A 137 -13.98 -3.47 24.61
CA ALA A 137 -14.54 -4.66 25.25
C ALA A 137 -13.79 -5.05 26.54
N LYS A 138 -12.51 -4.68 26.67
CA LYS A 138 -11.70 -4.93 27.88
C LYS A 138 -11.94 -3.86 28.94
N HIS A 139 -12.17 -2.62 28.52
CA HIS A 139 -12.35 -1.46 29.39
C HIS A 139 -13.54 -0.60 28.94
N PRO A 140 -14.80 -1.05 29.16
CA PRO A 140 -15.98 -0.38 28.60
C PRO A 140 -16.22 1.03 29.13
N ASP A 141 -15.78 1.30 30.36
CA ASP A 141 -15.93 2.59 31.05
C ASP A 141 -14.72 3.53 30.87
N ALA A 142 -13.70 3.11 30.11
CA ALA A 142 -12.56 3.98 29.80
C ALA A 142 -12.98 5.11 28.84
N SER A 143 -12.18 6.16 28.77
CA SER A 143 -12.34 7.22 27.77
C SER A 143 -10.96 7.80 27.48
N THR A 144 -10.68 7.99 26.20
CA THR A 144 -9.49 8.72 25.74
C THR A 144 -9.65 10.22 25.92
N GLY A 145 -10.89 10.70 26.15
CA GLY A 145 -11.19 12.13 26.16
C GLY A 145 -10.99 12.80 24.80
N ALA A 146 -10.88 12.01 23.73
CA ALA A 146 -10.68 12.50 22.39
C ALA A 146 -11.90 13.25 21.89
N ASP A 147 -11.67 14.45 21.34
CA ASP A 147 -12.74 15.26 20.79
C ASP A 147 -13.43 14.55 19.61
N PRO A 148 -14.76 14.69 19.46
CA PRO A 148 -15.51 13.98 18.43
C PRO A 148 -15.04 14.27 17.00
N ALA A 149 -14.48 15.45 16.76
CA ALA A 149 -13.89 15.82 15.47
C ALA A 149 -12.60 15.04 15.17
N THR A 150 -11.77 14.77 16.20
CA THR A 150 -10.53 14.00 16.07
C THR A 150 -10.82 12.54 15.76
N LEU A 151 -11.83 11.94 16.41
CA LEU A 151 -12.31 10.59 16.10
C LEU A 151 -12.81 10.48 14.65
N ALA A 152 -13.58 11.48 14.18
CA ALA A 152 -14.07 11.51 12.80
C ALA A 152 -12.92 11.64 11.79
N GLN A 153 -11.90 12.45 12.08
CA GLN A 153 -10.75 12.59 11.22
C GLN A 153 -9.92 11.29 11.16
N ALA A 154 -9.64 10.67 12.30
CA ALA A 154 -8.92 9.40 12.37
C ALA A 154 -9.67 8.29 11.59
N ALA A 155 -10.99 8.21 11.74
CA ALA A 155 -11.84 7.30 10.99
C ALA A 155 -11.78 7.55 9.47
N LEU A 156 -11.77 8.82 9.04
CA LEU A 156 -11.66 9.17 7.62
C LEU A 156 -10.28 8.82 7.04
N GLU A 157 -9.20 9.02 7.80
CA GLU A 157 -7.85 8.65 7.41
C GLU A 157 -7.70 7.13 7.30
N ASP A 158 -8.23 6.38 8.27
CA ASP A 158 -8.22 4.92 8.23
C ASP A 158 -9.07 4.38 7.08
N ALA A 159 -10.24 4.98 6.83
CA ALA A 159 -11.07 4.64 5.69
C ALA A 159 -10.33 4.86 4.35
N LYS A 160 -9.63 5.99 4.20
CA LYS A 160 -8.80 6.25 3.01
C LYS A 160 -7.67 5.24 2.88
N ARG A 161 -7.01 4.86 3.99
CA ARG A 161 -5.98 3.82 4.00
C ARG A 161 -6.56 2.48 3.56
N ILE A 162 -7.72 2.09 4.09
CA ILE A 162 -8.40 0.83 3.73
C ILE A 162 -8.85 0.85 2.28
N GLU A 163 -9.38 1.96 1.77
CA GLU A 163 -9.71 2.09 0.36
C GLU A 163 -8.46 2.06 -0.52
N ALA A 164 -7.37 2.69 -0.09
CA ALA A 164 -6.08 2.63 -0.80
C ALA A 164 -5.48 1.22 -0.78
N GLU A 165 -5.58 0.49 0.33
CA GLU A 165 -5.17 -0.91 0.44
C GLU A 165 -6.07 -1.80 -0.42
N ARG A 166 -7.38 -1.58 -0.41
CA ARG A 166 -8.31 -2.35 -1.24
C ARG A 166 -8.09 -2.08 -2.73
N ASN A 167 -7.80 -0.84 -3.10
CA ASN A 167 -7.52 -0.46 -4.48
C ASN A 167 -6.09 -0.86 -4.92
N GLY A 168 -5.10 -0.83 -4.02
CA GLY A 168 -3.72 -1.26 -4.26
C GLY A 168 -3.54 -2.79 -4.25
N ALA A 169 -4.33 -3.50 -3.44
CA ALA A 169 -4.31 -4.97 -3.35
C ALA A 169 -5.12 -5.66 -4.46
N GLN A 170 -5.69 -4.92 -5.41
CA GLN A 170 -6.47 -5.49 -6.53
C GLN A 170 -5.87 -5.26 -7.91
N LEU A 171 -4.55 -5.09 -8.00
CA LEU A 171 -3.89 -5.59 -9.20
C LEU A 171 -3.77 -7.11 -9.04
N ASN A 172 -4.67 -7.83 -9.68
CA ASN A 172 -4.51 -9.27 -9.85
C ASN A 172 -3.28 -9.48 -10.74
N LEU A 173 -2.10 -9.54 -10.12
CA LEU A 173 -0.83 -9.87 -10.78
C LEU A 173 -0.95 -11.20 -11.53
N THR A 174 -1.88 -12.05 -11.09
CA THR A 174 -2.15 -13.33 -11.69
C THR A 174 -3.08 -13.29 -12.91
N THR A 175 -3.67 -12.16 -13.26
CA THR A 175 -4.44 -12.01 -14.51
C THR A 175 -3.97 -10.82 -15.34
N ILE A 176 -2.90 -10.14 -14.90
CA ILE A 176 -2.34 -9.00 -15.63
C ILE A 176 -1.75 -9.44 -16.97
N THR A 177 -2.04 -8.67 -18.00
CA THR A 177 -1.52 -8.90 -19.35
C THR A 177 -0.18 -8.18 -19.55
N ALA A 178 0.66 -8.63 -20.49
CA ALA A 178 1.88 -7.90 -20.86
C ALA A 178 1.68 -6.40 -21.16
N PRO A 179 0.67 -5.97 -21.95
CA PRO A 179 0.42 -4.54 -22.16
C PRO A 179 0.04 -3.79 -20.88
N GLU A 180 -0.73 -4.40 -19.97
CA GLU A 180 -1.09 -3.78 -18.69
C GLU A 180 0.12 -3.66 -17.75
N ALA A 181 0.97 -4.69 -17.68
CA ALA A 181 2.22 -4.64 -16.91
C ALA A 181 3.18 -3.58 -17.47
N ARG A 182 3.25 -3.40 -18.79
CA ARG A 182 4.05 -2.31 -19.41
C ARG A 182 3.45 -0.93 -19.15
N ALA A 183 2.12 -0.80 -19.20
CA ALA A 183 1.44 0.44 -18.88
C ALA A 183 1.71 0.85 -17.43
N LEU A 184 1.64 -0.11 -16.50
CA LEU A 184 1.91 0.11 -15.09
C LEU A 184 3.37 0.51 -14.84
N GLN A 185 4.33 -0.17 -15.47
CA GLN A 185 5.74 0.22 -15.42
C GLN A 185 6.00 1.62 -16.00
N SER A 186 5.30 1.99 -17.09
CA SER A 186 5.42 3.31 -17.71
C SER A 186 4.88 4.41 -16.79
N GLU A 187 3.74 4.17 -16.13
CA GLU A 187 3.15 5.12 -15.17
C GLU A 187 4.03 5.27 -13.91
N GLU A 188 4.53 4.17 -13.33
CA GLU A 188 5.48 4.24 -12.21
C GLU A 188 6.76 4.95 -12.61
N HIS A 189 7.31 4.68 -13.80
CA HIS A 189 8.51 5.35 -14.28
C HIS A 189 8.28 6.87 -14.47
N LYS A 190 7.12 7.27 -15.01
CA LYS A 190 6.78 8.69 -15.17
C LYS A 190 6.68 9.40 -13.82
N THR A 191 6.13 8.72 -12.81
CA THR A 191 5.94 9.29 -11.48
C THR A 191 7.24 9.34 -10.68
N LEU A 192 8.06 8.30 -10.76
CA LEU A 192 9.37 8.21 -10.09
C LEU A 192 10.45 9.04 -10.80
N GLY A 193 10.35 9.20 -12.13
CA GLY A 193 11.39 9.80 -12.96
C GLY A 193 12.57 8.87 -13.25
N HIS A 194 12.53 7.63 -12.77
CA HIS A 194 13.52 6.58 -13.01
C HIS A 194 12.84 5.22 -13.09
N ARG A 195 13.61 4.18 -13.49
CA ARG A 195 13.08 2.81 -13.57
C ARG A 195 12.57 2.35 -12.19
N PRO A 196 11.38 1.71 -12.14
CA PRO A 196 10.87 1.16 -10.89
C PRO A 196 11.87 0.15 -10.28
N PRO A 197 12.09 0.21 -8.96
CA PRO A 197 13.04 -0.67 -8.29
C PRO A 197 12.53 -2.12 -8.24
N PRO A 198 13.42 -3.11 -8.07
CA PRO A 198 13.02 -4.49 -7.82
C PRO A 198 12.16 -4.57 -6.54
N GLY A 199 11.00 -5.20 -6.65
CA GLY A 199 10.02 -5.30 -5.55
C GLY A 199 8.83 -4.34 -5.67
N SER A 200 8.89 -3.34 -6.57
CA SER A 200 7.74 -2.47 -6.90
C SER A 200 6.59 -3.27 -7.53
N ALA A 201 5.38 -2.72 -7.52
CA ALA A 201 4.22 -3.36 -8.14
C ALA A 201 4.45 -3.57 -9.65
N ALA A 202 5.08 -2.62 -10.35
CA ALA A 202 5.51 -2.80 -11.74
C ALA A 202 6.51 -3.93 -11.93
N ALA A 203 7.52 -4.00 -11.06
CA ALA A 203 8.56 -5.02 -11.16
C ALA A 203 7.97 -6.41 -10.92
N GLN A 204 7.07 -6.55 -9.94
CA GLN A 204 6.36 -7.80 -9.65
C GLN A 204 5.43 -8.19 -10.82
N ALA A 205 4.66 -7.25 -11.36
CA ALA A 205 3.80 -7.47 -12.51
C ALA A 205 4.58 -7.98 -13.74
N GLN A 206 5.71 -7.33 -14.08
CA GLN A 206 6.57 -7.79 -15.17
C GLN A 206 7.16 -9.18 -14.90
N SER A 207 7.65 -9.41 -13.68
CA SER A 207 8.21 -10.72 -13.31
C SER A 207 7.18 -11.85 -13.45
N VAL A 208 5.92 -11.61 -13.09
CA VAL A 208 4.85 -12.61 -13.23
C VAL A 208 4.54 -12.86 -14.71
N VAL A 209 4.43 -11.80 -15.52
CA VAL A 209 4.23 -11.92 -16.98
C VAL A 209 5.37 -12.69 -17.63
N ASP A 210 6.62 -12.33 -17.35
CA ASP A 210 7.81 -12.98 -17.91
C ASP A 210 7.89 -14.45 -17.52
N SER A 211 7.54 -14.79 -16.27
CA SER A 211 7.52 -16.18 -15.81
C SER A 211 6.52 -17.03 -16.59
N ARG A 212 5.35 -16.46 -16.92
CA ARG A 212 4.26 -17.15 -17.64
C ARG A 212 4.51 -17.23 -19.14
N ALA A 213 5.14 -16.21 -19.70
CA ALA A 213 5.54 -16.17 -21.10
C ALA A 213 6.45 -17.34 -21.48
N GLN A 214 7.21 -17.89 -20.54
CA GLN A 214 8.17 -18.96 -20.81
C GLN A 214 7.63 -20.39 -20.64
N VAL A 215 6.49 -20.56 -19.99
CA VAL A 215 5.92 -21.89 -19.69
C VAL A 215 4.87 -22.27 -20.75
N PRO A 216 4.88 -23.51 -21.28
CA PRO A 216 3.83 -24.01 -22.15
C PRO A 216 2.45 -23.93 -21.47
N VAL A 217 1.44 -23.51 -22.21
CA VAL A 217 0.09 -23.41 -21.64
C VAL A 217 -0.50 -24.80 -21.45
N THR A 218 -0.75 -25.17 -20.19
CA THR A 218 -1.40 -26.42 -19.78
C THR A 218 -2.88 -26.19 -19.44
N LYS A 219 -3.66 -27.27 -19.38
CA LYS A 219 -5.07 -27.21 -18.94
C LYS A 219 -5.22 -26.74 -17.50
N GLU A 220 -4.27 -27.08 -16.64
CA GLU A 220 -4.23 -26.63 -15.24
C GLU A 220 -4.04 -25.12 -15.16
N LEU A 221 -3.06 -24.58 -15.90
CA LEU A 221 -2.82 -23.14 -15.97
C LEU A 221 -4.04 -22.38 -16.53
N ALA A 222 -4.66 -22.91 -17.58
CA ALA A 222 -5.84 -22.29 -18.18
C ALA A 222 -7.05 -22.27 -17.22
N ALA A 223 -7.30 -23.38 -16.52
CA ALA A 223 -8.37 -23.46 -15.52
C ALA A 223 -8.10 -22.55 -14.31
N GLU A 224 -6.84 -22.39 -13.90
CA GLU A 224 -6.47 -21.45 -12.84
C GLU A 224 -6.74 -20.00 -13.26
N LEU A 225 -6.33 -19.61 -14.47
CA LEU A 225 -6.58 -18.28 -15.01
C LEU A 225 -8.09 -18.00 -15.12
N GLU A 226 -8.88 -18.97 -15.57
CA GLU A 226 -10.34 -18.88 -15.63
C GLU A 226 -10.96 -18.69 -14.24
N SER A 227 -10.54 -19.49 -13.26
CA SER A 227 -11.02 -19.40 -11.88
C SER A 227 -10.70 -18.04 -11.25
N GLN A 228 -9.49 -17.53 -11.48
CA GLN A 228 -9.06 -16.25 -10.94
C GLN A 228 -9.79 -15.08 -11.61
N GLU A 229 -9.98 -15.11 -12.92
CA GLU A 229 -10.72 -14.08 -13.64
C GLU A 229 -12.20 -14.07 -13.22
N HIS A 230 -12.81 -15.24 -13.06
CA HIS A 230 -14.17 -15.38 -12.54
C HIS A 230 -14.29 -14.85 -11.10
N LYS A 231 -13.32 -15.14 -10.21
CA LYS A 231 -13.28 -14.59 -8.85
C LYS A 231 -13.13 -13.07 -8.84
N ALA A 232 -12.29 -12.53 -9.73
CA ALA A 232 -12.02 -11.11 -9.81
C ALA A 232 -13.23 -10.32 -10.33
N ARG A 233 -13.95 -10.85 -11.33
CA ARG A 233 -15.04 -10.16 -12.01
C ARG A 233 -16.43 -10.52 -11.47
N GLY A 234 -16.57 -11.67 -10.80
CA GLY A 234 -17.84 -12.19 -10.31
C GLY A 234 -18.74 -12.76 -11.42
N HIS A 235 -18.26 -12.87 -12.66
CA HIS A 235 -18.97 -13.45 -13.80
C HIS A 235 -17.99 -14.18 -14.74
N LEU A 236 -18.53 -14.92 -15.72
CA LEU A 236 -17.72 -15.65 -16.70
C LEU A 236 -16.74 -14.72 -17.46
N PRO A 237 -15.53 -15.20 -17.80
CA PRO A 237 -14.57 -14.47 -18.62
C PRO A 237 -15.18 -14.11 -19.98
N GLU A 238 -14.88 -12.90 -20.46
CA GLU A 238 -15.34 -12.46 -21.77
C GLU A 238 -14.42 -12.95 -22.88
N SER A 239 -14.97 -13.20 -24.08
CA SER A 239 -14.16 -13.54 -25.25
C SER A 239 -13.11 -12.46 -25.53
N GLY A 240 -11.83 -12.83 -25.47
CA GLY A 240 -10.70 -11.93 -25.72
C GLY A 240 -9.86 -11.60 -24.48
N THR A 241 -10.23 -12.09 -23.30
CA THR A 241 -9.38 -12.02 -22.10
C THR A 241 -8.36 -13.16 -22.04
N ILE A 242 -7.49 -13.16 -21.04
CA ILE A 242 -6.38 -14.12 -20.95
C ILE A 242 -6.89 -15.55 -20.74
N ALA A 243 -7.99 -15.76 -20.02
CA ALA A 243 -8.50 -17.09 -19.71
C ALA A 243 -9.02 -17.86 -20.94
N PRO A 244 -9.91 -17.30 -21.80
CA PRO A 244 -10.34 -17.99 -23.02
C PRO A 244 -9.20 -18.27 -24.00
N VAL A 245 -8.21 -17.36 -24.07
CA VAL A 245 -7.04 -17.54 -24.93
C VAL A 245 -6.13 -18.63 -24.39
N ALA A 246 -5.89 -18.67 -23.07
CA ALA A 246 -5.15 -19.74 -22.42
C ALA A 246 -5.85 -21.10 -22.61
N GLN A 247 -7.18 -21.16 -22.48
CA GLN A 247 -7.94 -22.38 -22.69
C GLN A 247 -7.81 -22.90 -24.14
N SER A 248 -7.90 -21.99 -25.12
CA SER A 248 -7.71 -22.33 -26.53
C SER A 248 -6.30 -22.88 -26.82
N LEU A 249 -5.27 -22.29 -26.21
CA LEU A 249 -3.88 -22.75 -26.35
C LEU A 249 -3.66 -24.11 -25.66
N ALA A 250 -4.19 -24.29 -24.45
CA ALA A 250 -4.14 -25.55 -23.72
C ALA A 250 -4.80 -26.69 -24.51
N ASP A 251 -5.95 -26.44 -25.12
CA ASP A 251 -6.65 -27.44 -25.93
C ASP A 251 -5.89 -27.79 -27.22
N LYS A 252 -5.22 -26.81 -27.84
CA LYS A 252 -4.37 -27.09 -29.01
C LYS A 252 -3.15 -27.92 -28.59
N ASN A 253 -2.44 -27.52 -27.54
CA ASN A 253 -1.28 -28.24 -27.01
C ASN A 253 -1.64 -29.67 -26.60
N ALA A 254 -2.82 -29.88 -25.99
CA ALA A 254 -3.30 -31.21 -25.63
C ALA A 254 -3.63 -32.09 -26.85
N ARG A 255 -4.00 -31.49 -27.99
CA ARG A 255 -4.34 -32.22 -29.23
C ARG A 255 -3.12 -32.63 -30.05
N ASP A 256 -2.10 -31.79 -30.10
CA ASP A 256 -0.94 -31.99 -30.97
C ASP A 256 0.40 -32.16 -30.25
N GLY A 257 0.40 -32.13 -28.91
CA GLY A 257 1.63 -32.20 -28.12
C GLY A 257 2.51 -30.95 -28.25
N GLY A 258 1.97 -29.84 -28.76
CA GLY A 258 2.69 -28.59 -28.92
C GLY A 258 2.99 -27.90 -27.59
N GLU A 259 3.97 -26.98 -27.63
CA GLU A 259 4.43 -26.22 -26.46
C GLU A 259 4.08 -24.73 -26.57
N ARG A 260 2.91 -24.39 -27.12
CA ARG A 260 2.52 -22.98 -27.32
C ARG A 260 2.41 -22.26 -25.99
N LYS A 261 2.85 -21.01 -25.99
CA LYS A 261 2.97 -20.14 -24.81
C LYS A 261 2.05 -18.92 -24.96
N LEU A 262 1.77 -18.23 -23.85
CA LEU A 262 0.96 -17.00 -23.87
C LEU A 262 1.64 -15.87 -24.68
N VAL A 263 2.98 -15.84 -24.71
CA VAL A 263 3.73 -14.85 -25.48
C VAL A 263 3.51 -14.98 -26.99
N ASP A 264 3.21 -16.19 -27.49
CA ASP A 264 3.00 -16.46 -28.92
C ASP A 264 1.75 -15.76 -29.47
N VAL A 265 0.84 -15.36 -28.58
CA VAL A 265 -0.41 -14.63 -28.92
C VAL A 265 -0.39 -13.17 -28.46
N GLY A 266 0.78 -12.68 -28.04
CA GLY A 266 0.97 -11.27 -27.65
C GLY A 266 0.39 -10.90 -26.28
N LEU A 267 0.19 -11.88 -25.40
CA LEU A 267 -0.31 -11.72 -24.03
C LEU A 267 0.79 -11.83 -22.98
#